data_AF-R7UIW9-F1
#
_entry.id   AF-R7UIW9-F1
#
_cell.length_a   1.000
_cell.length_b   1.000
_cell.length_c   1.000
_cell.angle_alpha   90.00
_cell.angle_beta   90.00
_cell.angle_gamma   90.00
#
_symmetry.space_group_name_H-M   'P 1'
#
loop_
_entity.id
_entity.type
_entity.pdbx_description
1 polymer ?
#
loop_
_entity_poly.entity_id
_entity_poly.type
_entity_poly.pdbx_seq_one_letter_code
_entity_poly.pdbx_strand_id
1 'polypeptide(L)'
;HICMNTIGSYTCECYDGYELDSATNQTCIDINECLGESGVDYDKDCHECINTIGSYTCRCDDGYELHPNGTSCQGRLSEYD
;
A
#
# COMPACT_ATOMS: atom_id res chain seq x y z
N HIS A 1 0.55 11.15 -11.15
CA HIS A 1 1.13 12.29 -10.43
C HIS A 1 0.72 13.57 -11.11
N ILE A 2 0.74 14.68 -10.38
CA ILE A 2 0.37 16.00 -10.87
C ILE A 2 1.56 16.92 -10.62
N CYS A 3 2.02 17.64 -11.64
CA CYS A 3 3.07 18.65 -11.46
C CYS A 3 2.47 20.05 -11.54
N MET A 4 2.70 20.85 -10.51
CA MET A 4 2.25 22.22 -10.39
C MET A 4 3.43 23.17 -10.60
N ASN A 5 3.29 24.10 -11.55
CA ASN A 5 4.30 25.14 -11.76
C ASN A 5 4.32 26.10 -10.56
N THR A 6 5.51 26.41 -10.07
CA THR A 6 5.75 27.42 -9.03
C THR A 6 6.56 28.57 -9.61
N ILE A 7 6.70 29.69 -8.90
CA ILE A 7 7.48 30.84 -9.41
C ILE A 7 8.95 30.41 -9.54
N GLY A 8 9.39 30.22 -10.78
CA GLY A 8 10.77 29.82 -11.10
C GLY A 8 11.07 28.31 -11.03
N SER A 9 10.06 27.46 -10.77
CA SER A 9 10.23 25.99 -10.69
C SER A 9 8.90 25.25 -10.94
N TYR A 10 8.85 23.96 -10.62
CA TYR A 10 7.64 23.13 -10.54
C TYR A 10 7.77 22.15 -9.37
N THR A 11 6.64 21.71 -8.80
CA THR A 11 6.57 20.68 -7.75
C THR A 11 5.64 19.56 -8.22
N CYS A 12 6.08 18.32 -8.12
CA CYS A 12 5.28 17.15 -8.48
C CYS A 12 4.75 16.43 -7.24
N GLU A 13 3.46 16.12 -7.25
CA GLU A 13 2.76 15.34 -6.24
C GLU A 13 2.40 13.97 -6.82
N CYS A 14 2.81 12.91 -6.12
CA CYS A 14 2.51 11.54 -6.50
C CYS A 14 1.07 11.16 -6.10
N TYR A 15 0.50 10.18 -6.80
CA TYR A 15 -0.79 9.62 -6.37
C TYR A 15 -0.60 8.72 -5.15
N ASP A 16 -1.67 8.42 -4.43
CA ASP A 16 -1.64 7.47 -3.32
C ASP A 16 -0.98 6.14 -3.74
N GLY A 17 -0.14 5.58 -2.86
CA GLY A 17 0.69 4.40 -3.14
C GLY A 17 1.99 4.70 -3.88
N TYR A 18 2.33 5.97 -4.11
CA TYR A 18 3.58 6.37 -4.76
C TYR A 18 4.29 7.50 -4.02
N GLU A 19 5.61 7.48 -4.05
CA GLU A 19 6.46 8.53 -3.51
C GLU A 19 7.33 9.17 -4.59
N LEU A 20 7.73 10.41 -4.36
CA LEU A 20 8.61 11.12 -5.28
C LEU A 20 10.01 10.51 -5.19
N ASP A 21 10.55 10.07 -6.32
CA ASP A 21 11.91 9.57 -6.39
C ASP A 21 12.89 10.65 -5.93
N SER A 22 13.50 10.44 -4.78
CA SER A 22 14.45 11.38 -4.17
C SER A 22 15.68 11.67 -5.03
N ALA A 23 16.03 10.79 -5.96
CA ALA A 23 17.15 10.99 -6.87
C ALA A 23 16.83 11.97 -8.00
N THR A 24 15.60 11.91 -8.54
CA THR A 24 15.20 12.71 -9.72
C THR A 24 14.28 13.87 -9.39
N ASN A 25 13.54 13.79 -8.27
CA ASN A 25 12.45 14.69 -7.86
C ASN A 25 11.39 14.93 -8.95
N GLN A 26 11.27 14.00 -9.90
CA GLN A 26 10.46 14.16 -11.11
C GLN A 26 9.62 12.94 -11.40
N THR A 27 10.03 11.76 -10.94
CA THR A 27 9.31 10.52 -11.16
C THR A 27 8.68 10.06 -9.86
N CYS A 28 7.55 9.35 -9.98
CA CYS A 28 6.90 8.73 -8.85
C CYS A 28 7.18 7.23 -8.90
N ILE A 29 7.71 6.71 -7.81
CA ILE A 29 7.99 5.29 -7.64
C ILE A 29 6.97 4.70 -6.68
N ASP A 30 6.69 3.43 -6.88
CA ASP A 30 5.82 2.64 -6.03
C ASP A 30 6.34 2.63 -4.58
N ILE A 31 5.47 2.92 -3.62
CA ILE A 31 5.79 2.73 -2.19
C ILE A 31 5.66 1.25 -1.92
N ASN A 32 6.70 0.64 -1.34
CA ASN A 32 6.60 -0.74 -0.88
C ASN A 32 6.18 -0.78 0.59
N GLU A 33 4.87 -0.85 0.83
CA GLU A 33 4.32 -0.84 2.19
C GLU A 33 4.81 -2.03 3.02
N CYS A 34 5.17 -3.15 2.38
CA CYS A 34 5.65 -4.36 3.06
C CYS A 34 7.07 -4.24 3.64
N LEU A 35 7.82 -3.18 3.31
CA LEU A 35 9.08 -2.86 3.97
C LEU A 35 8.89 -2.06 5.26
N GLY A 36 7.65 -1.61 5.51
CA GLY A 36 7.27 -0.81 6.66
C GLY A 36 6.81 -1.63 7.87
N GLU A 37 6.16 -0.94 8.81
CA GLU A 37 5.65 -1.50 10.05
C GLU A 37 4.17 -1.94 9.91
N SER A 38 3.86 -3.14 10.40
CA SER A 38 2.49 -3.65 10.48
C SER A 38 1.61 -2.75 11.36
N GLY A 39 0.42 -2.39 10.86
CA GLY A 39 -0.51 -1.47 11.50
C GLY A 39 -0.17 0.02 11.32
N VAL A 40 0.93 0.34 10.64
CA VAL A 40 1.34 1.71 10.28
C VAL A 40 1.32 1.87 8.77
N ASP A 41 2.11 1.06 8.06
CA ASP A 41 2.28 1.15 6.61
C ASP A 41 1.36 0.17 5.87
N TYR A 42 1.07 -1.00 6.46
CA TYR A 42 0.10 -1.97 5.96
C TYR A 42 -0.80 -2.48 7.09
N ASP A 43 -1.94 -3.10 6.75
CA ASP A 43 -2.93 -3.52 7.74
C ASP A 43 -2.35 -4.52 8.74
N LYS A 44 -2.66 -4.33 10.02
CA LYS A 44 -2.22 -5.21 11.11
C LYS A 44 -2.78 -6.63 11.00
N ASP A 45 -3.93 -6.78 10.34
CA ASP A 45 -4.62 -8.05 10.14
C ASP A 45 -4.18 -8.71 8.81
N CYS A 46 -3.13 -8.19 8.17
CA CYS A 46 -2.45 -8.82 7.05
C CYS A 46 -1.46 -9.88 7.55
N HIS A 47 -1.63 -11.15 7.17
CA HIS A 47 -0.74 -12.21 7.62
C HIS A 47 0.60 -12.21 6.86
N GLU A 48 0.52 -12.09 5.53
CA GLU A 48 1.69 -11.90 4.67
C GLU A 48 1.43 -10.80 3.67
N CYS A 49 2.19 -9.71 3.81
CA CYS A 49 2.13 -8.56 2.90
C CYS A 49 2.80 -8.88 1.57
N ILE A 50 2.13 -8.54 0.48
CA ILE A 50 2.61 -8.67 -0.89
C ILE A 50 2.50 -7.30 -1.56
N ASN A 51 3.63 -6.70 -1.89
CA ASN A 51 3.66 -5.41 -2.57
C ASN A 51 3.10 -5.53 -4.00
N THR A 52 2.34 -4.54 -4.43
CA THR A 52 1.78 -4.45 -5.78
C THR A 52 1.97 -3.04 -6.33
N ILE A 53 1.77 -2.83 -7.63
CA ILE A 53 1.95 -1.49 -8.20
C ILE A 53 0.80 -0.57 -7.76
N GLY A 54 1.14 0.42 -6.94
CA GLY A 54 0.27 1.44 -6.38
C GLY A 54 -0.47 1.04 -5.10
N SER A 55 -0.16 -0.12 -4.50
CA SER A 55 -0.76 -0.60 -3.25
C SER A 55 -0.09 -1.90 -2.78
N TYR A 56 -0.71 -2.61 -1.83
CA TYR A 56 -0.34 -3.96 -1.46
C TYR A 56 -1.58 -4.86 -1.39
N THR A 57 -1.35 -6.17 -1.36
CA THR A 57 -2.38 -7.19 -1.05
C THR A 57 -1.85 -8.11 0.04
N CYS A 58 -2.76 -8.87 0.67
CA CYS A 58 -2.38 -9.85 1.68
C CYS A 58 -2.59 -11.27 1.19
N ARG A 59 -1.69 -12.18 1.58
CA ARG A 59 -1.96 -13.62 1.61
C ARG A 59 -2.40 -14.00 3.02
N CYS A 60 -3.51 -14.70 3.10
CA CYS A 60 -4.10 -15.14 4.36
C CYS A 60 -3.75 -16.61 4.64
N ASP A 61 -3.55 -16.93 5.91
CA ASP A 61 -3.31 -18.29 6.37
C ASP A 61 -4.59 -19.14 6.28
N ASP A 62 -4.42 -20.46 6.44
CA ASP A 62 -5.52 -21.41 6.47
C ASP A 62 -6.57 -21.03 7.53
N GLY A 63 -7.85 -21.06 7.13
CA GLY A 63 -8.98 -20.66 7.98
C GLY A 63 -9.36 -19.17 7.87
N TYR A 64 -8.57 -18.37 7.15
CA TYR A 64 -8.84 -16.95 6.90
C TYR A 64 -9.15 -16.69 5.43
N GLU A 65 -9.80 -15.56 5.16
CA GLU A 65 -10.11 -15.07 3.82
C GLU A 65 -9.68 -13.62 3.67
N LEU A 66 -9.29 -13.25 2.44
CA LEU A 66 -8.98 -11.88 2.08
C LEU A 66 -10.25 -11.04 2.24
N HIS A 67 -10.18 -10.03 3.11
CA HIS A 67 -11.27 -9.08 3.30
C HIS A 67 -11.52 -8.31 1.98
N PRO A 68 -12.75 -7.85 1.70
CA PRO A 68 -13.08 -7.16 0.45
C PRO A 68 -12.28 -5.88 0.14
N ASN A 69 -11.59 -5.30 1.14
CA ASN A 69 -10.64 -4.20 0.93
C ASN A 69 -9.36 -4.65 0.20
N GLY A 70 -9.09 -5.96 0.12
CA GLY A 70 -7.90 -6.54 -0.50
C GLY A 70 -6.64 -6.46 0.35
N THR A 71 -6.71 -5.88 1.55
CA THR A 71 -5.53 -5.48 2.34
C THR A 71 -5.51 -6.06 3.75
N SER A 72 -6.51 -6.85 4.15
CA SER A 72 -6.53 -7.52 5.45
C SER A 72 -7.13 -8.90 5.38
N CYS A 73 -6.84 -9.75 6.36
CA CYS A 73 -7.38 -11.09 6.48
C CYS A 73 -8.44 -11.13 7.58
N GLN A 74 -9.54 -11.82 7.32
CA GLN A 74 -10.59 -12.06 8.31
C GLN A 74 -10.86 -13.56 8.44
N GLY A 75 -11.15 -14.02 9.67
CA GLY A 75 -11.51 -15.41 9.90
C GLY A 75 -12.81 -15.76 9.17
N ARG A 76 -12.92 -16.99 8.67
CA ARG A 76 -14.20 -17.51 8.16
C ARG A 76 -15.19 -17.61 9.32
N LEU A 77 -16.37 -17.00 9.18
CA LEU A 77 -17.44 -17.01 10.19
C LEU A 77 -18.04 -18.41 10.47
N SER A 78 -17.37 -19.52 10.12
CA SER A 78 -17.92 -20.88 10.16
C SER A 78 -17.43 -21.75 11.32
N GLU A 79 -16.89 -21.19 12.39
CA GLU A 79 -16.48 -21.96 13.59
C GLU A 79 -17.25 -21.56 14.87
N TYR A 80 -18.48 -21.06 14.72
CA TYR A 80 -19.43 -20.92 15.82
C TYR A 80 -20.82 -21.43 15.40
N ASP A 81 -20.98 -22.76 15.37
CA ASP A 81 -22.25 -23.46 15.60
C ASP A 81 -21.98 -24.70 16.47
#